data_AF-A0A845XTQ3-F1
#
_entry.id   AF-A0A845XTQ3-F1
#
_cell.length_a   1.000
_cell.length_b   1.000
_cell.length_c   1.000
_cell.angle_alpha   90.00
_cell.angle_beta   90.00
_cell.angle_gamma   90.00
#
_symmetry.space_group_name_H-M   'P 1'
#
loop_
_entity.id
_entity.type
_entity.pdbx_description
1 polymer ?
#
loop_
_entity_poly.entity_id
_entity_poly.type
_entity_poly.pdbx_seq_one_letter_code
_entity_poly.pdbx_strand_id
1 'polypeptide(L)'
;MDEERLQAYLNLIQQLLTCPSGEEIQIIESNRELVDAELLQVMAQEAEKLAADGNQNAAEFLGSLRSDLLERISESPTLVNASDQDYLEFFKEVLLATSESNSDPKVVYPLLEANLDKLDHNFIDILQTWASSKLSEAEPKIAKIMATVIGEFSNFISDFTLGKKANNMEIAIAGYETILTVFTNQSKPENLANLHHNLGIAYINRINGDKADNLELAIEAYQLALSVWTKPDFPENWAITQYNLGIAYRNRINGDKADNLELAIEAYQLALSVRTKPDFPEDWANTQYNLGIAYSNRINGDKADNLELAIEAYQLALSVRTKPDFPENWANTQNNLGIAYIYRIRGDKADNLEHAIEAYQLALSVLTKPDFPENWANTQYNLGYAYGNRIRGNRPDNLELAIEAFQLALEVITKQDFPEDWAIVQNNLGNVYSKRILGNSAENLKNAIASYQNASEIYTREAFPEDWADVQTNIGKLLVQRGSWYDGLSRLEQSLAIYRQTENLEARADAIYHIARTHHLMMNLDKARIHYRDALRIYDYIKNQEGIAACKTGLGRLMISLGFIDDARQELTQACDIYHKLKDNQKIDNIQEIFQLLAKSKINKLKKLNPSHSHE
;
A
#
# COMPACT_ATOMS: atom_id res chain seq x y z
N MET A 1 -19.34 -5.67 21.35
CA MET A 1 -19.41 -6.38 22.64
C MET A 1 -19.00 -7.83 22.43
N ASP A 2 -18.06 -8.31 23.23
CA ASP A 2 -17.59 -9.70 23.25
C ASP A 2 -18.72 -10.65 23.70
N GLU A 3 -18.80 -11.86 23.12
CA GLU A 3 -19.85 -12.85 23.45
C GLU A 3 -19.79 -13.27 24.92
N GLU A 4 -18.59 -13.39 25.49
CA GLU A 4 -18.40 -13.74 26.91
C GLU A 4 -18.92 -12.63 27.84
N ARG A 5 -18.70 -11.36 27.46
CA ARG A 5 -19.10 -10.19 28.25
C ARG A 5 -20.61 -9.95 28.21
N LEU A 6 -21.23 -10.12 27.03
CA LEU A 6 -22.68 -10.10 26.91
C LEU A 6 -23.33 -11.20 27.77
N GLN A 7 -22.76 -12.41 27.77
CA GLN A 7 -23.27 -13.51 28.58
C GLN A 7 -23.14 -13.22 30.09
N ALA A 8 -22.05 -12.56 30.52
CA ALA A 8 -21.88 -12.11 31.90
C ALA A 8 -22.95 -11.09 32.31
N TYR A 9 -23.26 -10.11 31.46
CA TYR A 9 -24.33 -9.13 31.70
C TYR A 9 -25.70 -9.78 31.80
N LEU A 10 -26.05 -10.69 30.88
CA LEU A 10 -27.31 -11.42 30.92
C LEU A 10 -27.46 -12.28 32.18
N ASN A 11 -26.36 -12.92 32.62
CA ASN A 11 -26.34 -13.67 33.87
C ASN A 11 -26.58 -12.77 35.09
N LEU A 12 -25.93 -11.61 35.14
CA LEU A 12 -26.11 -10.63 36.23
C LEU A 12 -27.55 -10.09 36.25
N ILE A 13 -28.11 -9.73 35.10
CA ILE A 13 -29.51 -9.28 34.97
C ILE A 13 -30.47 -10.37 35.48
N GLN A 14 -30.23 -11.63 35.10
CA GLN A 14 -31.05 -12.75 35.55
C GLN A 14 -30.97 -12.95 37.08
N GLN A 15 -29.79 -12.76 37.69
CA GLN A 15 -29.63 -12.82 39.14
C GLN A 15 -30.41 -11.70 39.84
N LEU A 16 -30.36 -10.48 39.31
CA LEU A 16 -31.09 -9.32 39.85
C LEU A 16 -32.61 -9.47 39.73
N LEU A 17 -33.10 -10.11 38.67
CA LEU A 17 -34.53 -10.38 38.48
C LEU A 17 -35.08 -11.51 39.37
N THR A 18 -34.21 -12.36 39.90
CA THR A 18 -34.62 -13.56 40.66
C THR A 18 -34.21 -13.51 42.13
N CYS A 19 -33.48 -12.49 42.56
CA CYS A 19 -33.05 -12.35 43.94
C CYS A 19 -34.21 -11.97 44.89
N PRO A 20 -34.14 -12.34 46.17
CA PRO A 20 -35.03 -11.83 47.19
C PRO A 20 -34.93 -10.29 47.31
N SER A 21 -36.06 -9.65 47.60
CA SER A 21 -36.11 -8.20 47.78
C SER A 21 -35.17 -7.76 48.91
N GLY A 22 -34.24 -6.86 48.61
CA GLY A 22 -33.22 -6.35 49.52
C GLY A 22 -31.81 -6.92 49.32
N GLU A 23 -31.64 -7.92 48.45
CA GLU A 23 -30.32 -8.51 48.12
C GLU A 23 -29.68 -7.91 46.85
N GLU A 24 -30.39 -7.03 46.12
CA GLU A 24 -29.96 -6.45 44.84
C GLU A 24 -28.63 -5.71 44.99
N ILE A 25 -28.49 -4.93 46.07
CA ILE A 25 -27.29 -4.14 46.35
C ILE A 25 -26.08 -5.05 46.54
N GLN A 26 -26.23 -6.16 47.26
CA GLN A 26 -25.14 -7.09 47.53
C GLN A 26 -24.69 -7.83 46.26
N ILE A 27 -25.63 -8.14 45.36
CA ILE A 27 -25.35 -8.74 44.05
C ILE A 27 -24.60 -7.75 43.15
N ILE A 28 -25.03 -6.49 43.11
CA ILE A 28 -24.36 -5.42 42.37
C ILE A 28 -22.94 -5.20 42.92
N GLU A 29 -22.76 -5.22 44.24
CA GLU A 29 -21.45 -5.04 44.87
C GLU A 29 -20.49 -6.21 44.61
N SER A 30 -21.02 -7.42 44.44
CA SER A 30 -20.21 -8.61 44.14
C SER A 30 -19.81 -8.73 42.67
N ASN A 31 -20.36 -7.88 41.80
CA ASN A 31 -20.11 -7.87 40.35
C ASN A 31 -19.79 -6.44 39.85
N ARG A 32 -19.10 -5.61 40.67
CA ARG A 32 -18.84 -4.19 40.38
C ARG A 32 -18.10 -3.96 39.06
N GLU A 33 -17.25 -4.89 38.67
CA GLU A 33 -16.48 -4.89 37.42
C GLU A 33 -17.35 -4.98 36.16
N LEU A 34 -18.61 -5.43 36.30
CA LEU A 34 -19.59 -5.50 35.22
C LEU A 34 -20.52 -4.28 35.20
N VAL A 35 -20.45 -3.38 36.19
CA VAL A 35 -21.36 -2.23 36.31
C VAL A 35 -20.79 -1.03 35.55
N ASP A 36 -21.05 -1.00 34.24
CA ASP A 36 -20.58 0.03 33.30
C ASP A 36 -21.70 0.49 32.34
N ALA A 37 -21.37 1.40 31.42
CA ALA A 37 -22.33 1.93 30.46
C ALA A 37 -22.90 0.85 29.51
N GLU A 38 -22.14 -0.21 29.21
CA GLU A 38 -22.60 -1.31 28.35
C GLU A 38 -23.65 -2.16 29.08
N LEU A 39 -23.47 -2.46 30.38
CA LEU A 39 -24.51 -3.13 31.18
C LEU A 39 -25.82 -2.34 31.19
N LEU A 40 -25.76 -1.01 31.34
CA LEU A 40 -26.98 -0.17 31.34
C LEU A 40 -27.75 -0.26 30.01
N GLN A 41 -27.01 -0.39 28.89
CA GLN A 41 -27.62 -0.58 27.57
C GLN A 41 -28.29 -1.95 27.46
N VAL A 42 -27.65 -3.02 27.95
CA VAL A 42 -28.22 -4.37 27.97
C VAL A 42 -29.44 -4.45 28.90
N MET A 43 -29.40 -3.78 30.06
CA MET A 43 -30.55 -3.65 30.96
C MET A 43 -31.73 -2.94 30.29
N ALA A 44 -31.48 -1.91 29.46
CA ALA A 44 -32.54 -1.25 28.71
C ALA A 44 -33.21 -2.19 27.70
N GLN A 45 -32.40 -2.95 26.95
CA GLN A 45 -32.90 -3.90 25.95
C GLN A 45 -33.69 -5.04 26.58
N GLU A 46 -33.22 -5.61 27.70
CA GLU A 46 -33.95 -6.66 28.41
C GLU A 46 -35.22 -6.13 29.11
N ALA A 47 -35.24 -4.87 29.57
CA ALA A 47 -36.47 -4.25 30.10
C ALA A 47 -37.54 -4.11 29.01
N GLU A 48 -37.16 -3.67 27.80
CA GLU A 48 -38.09 -3.58 26.65
C GLU A 48 -38.65 -4.95 26.26
N LYS A 49 -37.79 -5.97 26.26
CA LYS A 49 -38.19 -7.35 25.98
C LYS A 49 -39.14 -7.93 27.05
N LEU A 50 -38.85 -7.69 28.33
CA LEU A 50 -39.72 -8.09 29.43
C LEU A 50 -41.10 -7.41 29.35
N ALA A 51 -41.14 -6.14 28.94
CA ALA A 51 -42.39 -5.42 28.72
C ALA A 51 -43.18 -6.00 27.52
N ALA A 52 -42.49 -6.34 26.42
CA ALA A 52 -43.11 -6.99 25.26
C ALA A 52 -43.67 -8.39 25.59
N ASP A 53 -43.02 -9.11 26.50
CA ASP A 53 -43.44 -10.43 26.98
C ASP A 53 -44.52 -10.37 28.08
N GLY A 54 -45.01 -9.16 28.43
CA GLY A 54 -46.10 -8.94 29.39
C GLY A 54 -45.66 -8.95 30.86
N ASN A 55 -44.36 -8.95 31.15
CA ASN A 55 -43.81 -8.90 32.50
C ASN A 55 -43.50 -7.46 32.94
N GLN A 56 -44.57 -6.66 33.06
CA GLN A 56 -44.50 -5.22 33.35
C GLN A 56 -43.71 -4.91 34.62
N ASN A 57 -43.92 -5.68 35.70
CA ASN A 57 -43.28 -5.46 36.99
C ASN A 57 -41.75 -5.67 36.92
N ALA A 58 -41.29 -6.68 36.17
CA ALA A 58 -39.86 -6.93 36.00
C ALA A 58 -39.20 -5.86 35.12
N ALA A 59 -39.90 -5.39 34.09
CA ALA A 59 -39.44 -4.31 33.22
C ALA A 59 -39.31 -2.97 33.99
N GLU A 60 -40.30 -2.63 34.82
CA GLU A 60 -40.28 -1.44 35.67
C GLU A 60 -39.18 -1.52 36.73
N PHE A 61 -38.99 -2.68 37.36
CA PHE A 61 -37.89 -2.92 38.30
C PHE A 61 -36.52 -2.74 37.63
N LEU A 62 -36.30 -3.36 36.47
CA LEU A 62 -35.03 -3.27 35.75
C LEU A 62 -34.77 -1.83 35.27
N GLY A 63 -35.81 -1.12 34.85
CA GLY A 63 -35.75 0.29 34.47
C GLY A 63 -35.45 1.22 35.66
N SER A 64 -36.05 0.97 36.83
CA SER A 64 -35.76 1.71 38.06
C SER A 64 -34.33 1.45 38.51
N LEU A 65 -33.90 0.18 38.55
CA LEU A 65 -32.55 -0.19 38.96
C LEU A 65 -31.49 0.36 38.01
N ARG A 66 -31.76 0.35 36.69
CA ARG A 66 -30.91 1.02 35.69
C ARG A 66 -30.81 2.51 35.95
N SER A 67 -31.91 3.16 36.34
CA SER A 67 -31.94 4.59 36.65
C SER A 67 -31.16 4.89 37.92
N ASP A 68 -31.32 4.08 38.98
CA ASP A 68 -30.57 4.19 40.23
C ASP A 68 -29.07 3.91 40.02
N LEU A 69 -28.72 2.98 39.13
CA LEU A 69 -27.33 2.69 38.77
C LEU A 69 -26.74 3.80 37.89
N LEU A 70 -27.50 4.33 36.94
CA LEU A 70 -27.11 5.49 36.15
C LEU A 70 -26.92 6.70 37.07
N GLU A 71 -27.81 6.91 38.04
CA GLU A 71 -27.72 7.95 39.05
C GLU A 71 -26.54 7.68 39.98
N ARG A 72 -26.20 6.45 40.37
CA ARG A 72 -24.97 6.17 41.15
C ARG A 72 -23.69 6.33 40.34
N ILE A 73 -23.72 6.05 39.05
CA ILE A 73 -22.64 6.34 38.10
C ILE A 73 -22.52 7.86 37.88
N SER A 74 -23.64 8.60 37.92
CA SER A 74 -23.70 10.05 37.65
C SER A 74 -23.59 10.95 38.90
N GLU A 75 -24.01 10.46 40.07
CA GLU A 75 -24.07 11.10 41.39
C GLU A 75 -23.08 10.49 42.37
N SER A 76 -22.06 9.75 41.91
CA SER A 76 -20.90 9.49 42.75
C SER A 76 -20.26 10.84 43.13
N PRO A 77 -20.40 11.31 44.38
CA PRO A 77 -19.74 12.52 44.83
C PRO A 77 -18.31 12.13 45.13
N THR A 78 -17.36 12.57 44.29
CA THR A 78 -15.93 12.62 44.62
C THR A 78 -15.42 11.43 45.44
N LEU A 79 -15.47 10.22 44.88
CA LEU A 79 -14.32 9.34 45.03
C LEU A 79 -13.50 9.59 43.78
N VAL A 80 -12.81 10.73 43.80
CA VAL A 80 -11.61 10.86 42.98
C VAL A 80 -10.73 9.70 43.46
N ASN A 81 -10.66 8.62 42.68
CA ASN A 81 -9.67 7.58 42.92
C ASN A 81 -8.33 8.33 43.04
N ALA A 82 -7.44 7.89 43.92
CA ALA A 82 -6.12 8.54 44.04
C ALA A 82 -5.47 8.73 42.66
N SER A 83 -5.74 7.82 41.71
CA SER A 83 -5.40 7.97 40.28
C SER A 83 -5.96 9.25 39.66
N ASP A 84 -7.26 9.50 39.67
CA ASP A 84 -7.91 10.57 38.90
C ASP A 84 -7.48 11.96 39.40
N GLN A 85 -7.18 12.08 40.70
CA GLN A 85 -6.60 13.29 41.28
C GLN A 85 -5.18 13.47 40.79
N ASP A 86 -4.38 12.40 40.77
CA ASP A 86 -3.00 12.41 40.26
C ASP A 86 -2.94 12.73 38.76
N TYR A 87 -3.94 12.33 37.96
CA TYR A 87 -4.09 12.72 36.55
C TYR A 87 -4.47 14.19 36.43
N LEU A 88 -5.42 14.67 37.23
CA LEU A 88 -5.87 16.05 37.20
C LEU A 88 -4.80 17.03 37.67
N GLU A 89 -4.04 16.67 38.71
CA GLU A 89 -2.92 17.47 39.21
C GLU A 89 -1.81 17.55 38.16
N PHE A 90 -1.45 16.42 37.54
CA PHE A 90 -0.51 16.39 36.43
C PHE A 90 -1.00 17.24 35.24
N PHE A 91 -2.27 17.11 34.83
CA PHE A 91 -2.82 17.92 33.75
C PHE A 91 -2.74 19.42 34.04
N LYS A 92 -3.09 19.85 35.26
CA LYS A 92 -2.98 21.25 35.67
C LYS A 92 -1.53 21.74 35.71
N GLU A 93 -0.61 20.91 36.19
CA GLU A 93 0.82 21.22 36.18
C GLU A 93 1.33 21.47 34.75
N VAL A 94 0.93 20.62 33.81
CA VAL A 94 1.29 20.75 32.39
C VAL A 94 0.68 22.01 31.77
N LEU A 95 -0.59 22.34 32.06
CA LEU A 95 -1.21 23.58 31.58
C LEU A 95 -0.55 24.82 32.17
N LEU A 96 -0.18 24.80 33.46
CA LEU A 96 0.57 25.88 34.10
C LEU A 96 1.94 26.06 33.45
N ALA A 97 2.68 24.96 33.25
CA ALA A 97 3.97 24.98 32.57
C ALA A 97 3.84 25.51 31.13
N THR A 98 2.80 25.10 30.41
CA THR A 98 2.49 25.60 29.05
C THR A 98 2.27 27.11 29.07
N SER A 99 1.45 27.61 30.02
CA SER A 99 1.14 29.03 30.14
C SER A 99 2.32 29.89 30.61
N GLU A 100 3.16 29.41 31.53
CA GLU A 100 4.28 30.17 32.10
C GLU A 100 5.50 30.20 31.18
N SER A 101 5.67 29.17 30.35
CA SER A 101 6.82 29.05 29.45
C SER A 101 6.69 29.87 28.17
N ASN A 102 5.56 30.57 27.94
CA ASN A 102 5.20 31.15 26.64
C ASN A 102 5.36 30.11 25.51
N SER A 103 4.86 28.89 25.76
CA SER A 103 4.92 27.79 24.80
C SER A 103 6.36 27.34 24.44
N ASP A 104 7.27 27.26 25.43
CA ASP A 104 8.59 26.63 25.22
C ASP A 104 8.50 25.11 25.48
N PRO A 105 8.65 24.25 24.45
CA PRO A 105 8.58 22.80 24.61
C PRO A 105 9.65 22.26 25.58
N LYS A 106 10.76 22.97 25.82
CA LYS A 106 11.79 22.54 26.76
C LYS A 106 11.34 22.51 28.22
N VAL A 107 10.25 23.21 28.55
CA VAL A 107 9.67 23.19 29.90
C VAL A 107 8.62 22.08 30.00
N VAL A 108 7.83 21.87 28.95
CA VAL A 108 6.71 20.91 28.94
C VAL A 108 7.18 19.48 28.70
N TYR A 109 8.09 19.24 27.76
CA TYR A 109 8.53 17.88 27.40
C TYR A 109 9.13 17.08 28.56
N PRO A 110 9.97 17.65 29.45
CA PRO A 110 10.45 16.91 30.61
C PRO A 110 9.33 16.46 31.56
N LEU A 111 8.25 17.26 31.69
CA LEU A 111 7.09 16.89 32.51
C LEU A 111 6.32 15.71 31.89
N LEU A 112 6.14 15.74 30.56
CA LEU A 112 5.52 14.63 29.83
C LEU A 112 6.37 13.35 29.91
N GLU A 113 7.69 13.48 29.73
CA GLU A 113 8.64 12.37 29.82
C GLU A 113 8.67 11.74 31.21
N ALA A 114 8.51 12.53 32.27
CA ALA A 114 8.45 12.03 33.64
C ALA A 114 7.14 11.29 33.97
N ASN A 115 6.10 11.43 33.15
CA ASN A 115 4.74 10.92 33.41
C ASN A 115 4.17 10.14 32.20
N LEU A 116 5.02 9.41 31.46
CA LEU A 116 4.60 8.64 30.28
C LEU A 116 3.52 7.60 30.59
N ASP A 117 3.48 7.09 31.82
CA ASP A 117 2.48 6.16 32.32
C ASP A 117 1.07 6.79 32.41
N LYS A 118 0.99 8.11 32.56
CA LYS A 118 -0.25 8.88 32.59
C LYS A 118 -0.70 9.37 31.22
N LEU A 119 0.02 9.11 30.14
CA LEU A 119 -0.40 9.50 28.78
C LEU A 119 -1.26 8.39 28.17
N ASP A 120 -2.47 8.22 28.70
CA ASP A 120 -3.41 7.16 28.35
C ASP A 120 -4.86 7.66 28.18
N HIS A 121 -5.81 6.72 28.05
CA HIS A 121 -7.22 7.06 27.88
C HIS A 121 -7.82 7.78 29.09
N ASN A 122 -7.35 7.52 30.33
CA ASN A 122 -7.85 8.22 31.50
C ASN A 122 -7.48 9.70 31.45
N PHE A 123 -6.29 10.04 30.92
CA PHE A 123 -5.90 11.43 30.74
C PHE A 123 -6.81 12.17 29.75
N ILE A 124 -7.27 11.48 28.70
CA ILE A 124 -8.24 12.04 27.74
C ILE A 124 -9.55 12.39 28.45
N ASP A 125 -10.09 11.46 29.24
CA ASP A 125 -11.35 11.65 29.98
C ASP A 125 -11.23 12.81 30.99
N ILE A 126 -10.12 12.87 31.73
CA ILE A 126 -9.82 13.95 32.67
C ILE A 126 -9.68 15.29 31.95
N LEU A 127 -8.96 15.33 30.83
CA LEU A 127 -8.80 16.53 30.01
C LEU A 127 -10.17 17.03 29.56
N GLN A 128 -10.97 16.19 28.92
CA GLN A 128 -12.26 16.56 28.35
C GLN A 128 -13.25 16.99 29.43
N THR A 129 -13.36 16.21 30.51
CA THR A 129 -14.28 16.49 31.62
C THR A 129 -13.92 17.80 32.31
N TRP A 130 -12.65 17.96 32.69
CA TRP A 130 -12.20 19.15 33.38
C TRP A 130 -12.28 20.39 32.49
N ALA A 131 -11.76 20.30 31.25
CA ALA A 131 -11.76 21.44 30.34
C ALA A 131 -13.18 21.86 29.97
N SER A 132 -14.08 20.92 29.64
CA SER A 132 -15.48 21.26 29.32
C SER A 132 -16.21 21.93 30.49
N SER A 133 -16.03 21.43 31.72
CA SER A 133 -16.56 22.08 32.92
C SER A 133 -15.98 23.48 33.11
N LYS A 134 -14.65 23.64 33.07
CA LYS A 134 -14.03 24.94 33.32
C LYS A 134 -14.31 25.98 32.24
N LEU A 135 -14.31 25.57 30.97
CA LEU A 135 -14.58 26.46 29.85
C LEU A 135 -16.04 26.95 29.83
N SER A 136 -16.99 26.12 30.28
CA SER A 136 -18.40 26.51 30.40
C SER A 136 -18.70 27.40 31.62
N GLU A 137 -17.98 27.22 32.73
CA GLU A 137 -18.11 28.04 33.95
C GLU A 137 -17.43 29.41 33.83
N ALA A 138 -16.38 29.53 33.01
CA ALA A 138 -15.55 30.72 32.93
C ALA A 138 -16.19 31.86 32.11
N GLU A 139 -15.88 33.10 32.47
CA GLU A 139 -16.23 34.25 31.63
C GLU A 139 -15.62 34.11 30.22
N PRO A 140 -16.27 34.59 29.15
CA PRO A 140 -15.83 34.35 27.76
C PRO A 140 -14.37 34.73 27.47
N LYS A 141 -13.84 35.76 28.14
CA LYS A 141 -12.43 36.17 27.98
C LYS A 141 -11.48 35.19 28.65
N ILE A 142 -11.83 34.66 29.82
CA ILE A 142 -11.04 33.68 30.57
C ILE A 142 -11.11 32.32 29.87
N ALA A 143 -12.31 31.90 29.44
CA ALA A 143 -12.51 30.68 28.65
C ALA A 143 -11.60 30.66 27.41
N LYS A 144 -11.49 31.79 26.68
CA LYS A 144 -10.58 31.91 25.52
C LYS A 144 -9.10 31.77 25.88
N ILE A 145 -8.67 32.33 27.01
CA ILE A 145 -7.27 32.19 27.46
C ILE A 145 -6.98 30.73 27.79
N MET A 146 -7.86 30.08 28.57
CA MET A 146 -7.71 28.65 28.90
C MET A 146 -7.72 27.77 27.65
N ALA A 147 -8.64 28.01 26.72
CA ALA A 147 -8.72 27.31 25.44
C ALA A 147 -7.43 27.47 24.62
N THR A 148 -6.80 28.64 24.66
CA THR A 148 -5.51 28.88 23.97
C THR A 148 -4.40 28.03 24.60
N VAL A 149 -4.30 28.01 25.93
CA VAL A 149 -3.30 27.19 26.65
C VAL A 149 -3.51 25.69 26.40
N ILE A 150 -4.76 25.23 26.40
CA ILE A 150 -5.09 23.83 26.08
C ILE A 150 -4.70 23.51 24.62
N GLY A 151 -4.96 24.41 23.67
CA GLY A 151 -4.56 24.23 22.27
C GLY A 151 -3.03 24.19 22.08
N GLU A 152 -2.29 25.02 22.81
CA GLU A 152 -0.82 24.98 22.82
C GLU A 152 -0.28 23.66 23.40
N PHE A 153 -0.88 23.18 24.49
CA PHE A 153 -0.58 21.85 25.03
C PHE A 153 -0.89 20.75 24.01
N SER A 154 -2.03 20.82 23.32
CA SER A 154 -2.38 19.86 22.26
C SER A 154 -1.35 19.85 21.12
N ASN A 155 -0.79 21.00 20.75
CA ASN A 155 0.32 21.05 19.78
C ASN A 155 1.55 20.31 20.31
N PHE A 156 1.91 20.54 21.58
CA PHE A 156 3.06 19.85 22.18
C PHE A 156 2.90 18.35 22.26
N ILE A 157 1.75 17.86 22.70
CA ILE A 157 1.53 16.42 22.82
C ILE A 157 1.41 15.76 21.45
N SER A 158 0.88 16.46 20.42
CA SER A 158 0.90 15.99 19.03
C SER A 158 2.33 15.77 18.50
N ASP A 159 3.25 16.70 18.80
CA ASP A 159 4.66 16.62 18.36
C ASP A 159 5.53 15.73 19.27
N PHE A 160 5.01 15.34 20.43
CA PHE A 160 5.77 14.59 21.42
C PHE A 160 5.95 13.12 21.01
N THR A 161 7.20 12.73 20.81
CA THR A 161 7.55 11.43 20.22
C THR A 161 7.75 10.29 21.22
N LEU A 162 7.88 10.60 22.52
CA LEU A 162 8.05 9.61 23.59
C LEU A 162 6.70 9.06 24.08
N GLY A 163 6.71 7.87 24.65
CA GLY A 163 5.51 7.18 25.11
C GLY A 163 4.72 6.52 23.97
N LYS A 164 3.43 6.31 24.19
CA LYS A 164 2.53 5.69 23.20
C LYS A 164 2.02 6.76 22.23
N LYS A 165 2.63 6.87 21.05
CA LYS A 165 2.25 7.85 20.01
C LYS A 165 0.75 7.88 19.69
N ALA A 166 0.10 6.72 19.67
CA ALA A 166 -1.34 6.63 19.45
C ALA A 166 -2.12 7.40 20.53
N ASN A 167 -1.75 7.24 21.80
CA ASN A 167 -2.38 7.96 22.90
C ASN A 167 -2.09 9.45 22.84
N ASN A 168 -0.85 9.85 22.57
CA ASN A 168 -0.47 11.25 22.43
C ASN A 168 -1.34 11.95 21.36
N MET A 169 -1.59 11.26 20.24
CA MET A 169 -2.43 11.78 19.17
C MET A 169 -3.90 11.89 19.58
N GLU A 170 -4.46 10.89 20.28
CA GLU A 170 -5.83 10.99 20.80
C GLU A 170 -5.97 12.12 21.85
N ILE A 171 -4.96 12.33 22.71
CA ILE A 171 -4.94 13.44 23.67
C ILE A 171 -4.93 14.79 22.94
N ALA A 172 -4.12 14.93 21.89
CA ALA A 172 -4.08 16.14 21.08
C ALA A 172 -5.44 16.45 20.46
N ILE A 173 -6.04 15.45 19.78
CA ILE A 173 -7.36 15.53 19.15
C ILE A 173 -8.42 15.91 20.17
N ALA A 174 -8.48 15.23 21.32
CA ALA A 174 -9.43 15.53 22.37
C ALA A 174 -9.31 16.97 22.89
N GLY A 175 -8.08 17.47 23.05
CA GLY A 175 -7.87 18.87 23.43
C GLY A 175 -8.33 19.86 22.35
N TYR A 176 -8.04 19.60 21.07
CA TYR A 176 -8.51 20.43 19.97
C TYR A 176 -10.04 20.44 19.83
N GLU A 177 -10.68 19.28 19.92
CA GLU A 177 -12.14 19.12 19.87
C GLU A 177 -12.82 19.82 21.05
N THR A 178 -12.24 19.73 22.25
CA THR A 178 -12.79 20.38 23.44
C THR A 178 -12.79 21.90 23.29
N ILE A 179 -11.70 22.48 22.80
CA ILE A 179 -11.58 23.94 22.67
C ILE A 179 -12.34 24.52 21.47
N LEU A 180 -12.69 23.70 20.45
CA LEU A 180 -13.56 24.11 19.35
C LEU A 180 -14.89 24.68 19.86
N THR A 181 -15.41 24.17 20.98
CA THR A 181 -16.66 24.66 21.60
C THR A 181 -16.59 26.13 22.05
N VAL A 182 -15.38 26.64 22.28
CA VAL A 182 -15.12 28.01 22.78
C VAL A 182 -14.90 28.98 21.62
N PHE A 183 -14.30 28.50 20.53
CA PHE A 183 -14.01 29.32 19.35
C PHE A 183 -15.20 29.33 18.39
N THR A 184 -16.04 30.36 18.50
CA THR A 184 -17.14 30.62 17.53
C THR A 184 -16.66 31.51 16.38
N ASN A 185 -17.44 31.64 15.29
CA ASN A 185 -17.18 32.57 14.16
C ASN A 185 -17.03 34.06 14.57
N GLN A 186 -17.36 34.43 15.81
CA GLN A 186 -17.13 35.77 16.36
C GLN A 186 -15.77 35.94 17.07
N SER A 187 -15.03 34.84 17.27
CA SER A 187 -13.64 34.85 17.71
C SER A 187 -12.72 35.22 16.55
N LYS A 188 -11.47 35.62 16.82
CA LYS A 188 -10.49 35.94 15.75
C LYS A 188 -10.46 34.75 14.77
N PRO A 189 -10.94 34.89 13.52
CA PRO A 189 -11.14 33.75 12.62
C PRO A 189 -9.85 32.95 12.41
N GLU A 190 -8.70 33.63 12.47
CA GLU A 190 -7.36 33.06 12.38
C GLU A 190 -7.05 31.97 13.41
N ASN A 191 -7.50 32.11 14.66
CA ASN A 191 -7.26 31.11 15.70
C ASN A 191 -8.06 29.83 15.42
N LEU A 192 -9.28 30.00 14.91
CA LEU A 192 -10.13 28.88 14.51
C LEU A 192 -9.54 28.15 13.28
N ALA A 193 -8.98 28.90 12.33
CA ALA A 193 -8.29 28.33 11.18
C ALA A 193 -7.04 27.53 11.57
N ASN A 194 -6.21 28.06 12.49
CA ASN A 194 -5.08 27.35 13.08
C ASN A 194 -5.51 26.04 13.74
N LEU A 195 -6.58 26.08 14.53
CA LEU A 195 -7.11 24.92 15.22
C LEU A 195 -7.56 23.83 14.24
N HIS A 196 -8.34 24.20 13.22
CA HIS A 196 -8.76 23.26 12.18
C HIS A 196 -7.57 22.71 11.38
N HIS A 197 -6.56 23.52 11.09
CA HIS A 197 -5.34 23.03 10.44
C HIS A 197 -4.60 21.98 11.28
N ASN A 198 -4.40 22.25 12.56
CA ASN A 198 -3.71 21.32 13.46
C ASN A 198 -4.53 20.06 13.70
N LEU A 199 -5.85 20.18 13.81
CA LEU A 199 -6.76 19.04 13.88
C LEU A 199 -6.67 18.18 12.61
N GLY A 200 -6.57 18.80 11.42
CA GLY A 200 -6.35 18.08 10.17
C GLY A 200 -5.03 17.30 10.15
N ILE A 201 -3.94 17.90 10.66
CA ILE A 201 -2.65 17.20 10.83
C ILE A 201 -2.80 16.02 11.79
N ALA A 202 -3.50 16.22 12.91
CA ALA A 202 -3.71 15.20 13.92
C ALA A 202 -4.50 14.02 13.36
N TYR A 203 -5.58 14.26 12.61
CA TYR A 203 -6.35 13.20 11.98
C TYR A 203 -5.56 12.43 10.90
N ILE A 204 -4.74 13.10 10.07
CA ILE A 204 -3.86 12.39 9.12
C ILE A 204 -2.91 11.42 9.84
N ASN A 205 -2.39 11.83 11.00
CA ASN A 205 -1.41 11.07 11.77
C ASN A 205 -2.04 10.15 12.82
N ARG A 206 -3.37 10.09 12.90
CA ARG A 206 -4.10 9.27 13.86
C ARG A 206 -3.94 7.79 13.56
N ILE A 207 -3.39 7.06 14.53
CA ILE A 207 -3.10 5.63 14.42
C ILE A 207 -4.36 4.79 14.67
N ASN A 208 -5.23 5.24 15.58
CA ASN A 208 -6.47 4.55 15.94
C ASN A 208 -7.63 4.96 15.03
N GLY A 209 -8.70 4.17 15.05
CA GLY A 209 -9.91 4.40 14.26
C GLY A 209 -9.80 3.90 12.82
N ASP A 210 -10.87 4.09 12.04
CA ASP A 210 -10.86 3.78 10.62
C ASP A 210 -10.04 4.82 9.84
N LYS A 211 -9.10 4.36 9.02
CA LYS A 211 -8.20 5.24 8.28
C LYS A 211 -8.92 6.09 7.23
N ALA A 212 -9.98 5.56 6.62
CA ALA A 212 -10.75 6.31 5.64
C ALA A 212 -11.51 7.45 6.32
N ASP A 213 -12.14 7.19 7.46
CA ASP A 213 -12.82 8.21 8.26
C ASP A 213 -11.86 9.30 8.75
N ASN A 214 -10.67 8.91 9.25
CA ASN A 214 -9.64 9.87 9.66
C ASN A 214 -9.21 10.81 8.51
N LEU A 215 -9.10 10.29 7.29
CA LEU A 215 -8.77 11.09 6.11
C LEU A 215 -9.89 12.06 5.73
N GLU A 216 -11.16 11.66 5.83
CA GLU A 216 -12.29 12.57 5.59
C GLU A 216 -12.34 13.69 6.64
N LEU A 217 -12.16 13.36 7.92
CA LEU A 217 -12.08 14.36 9.00
C LEU A 217 -10.92 15.34 8.77
N ALA A 218 -9.76 14.86 8.32
CA ALA A 218 -8.64 15.73 7.98
C ALA A 218 -8.95 16.66 6.81
N ILE A 219 -9.57 16.15 5.74
CA ILE A 219 -9.97 16.93 4.58
C ILE A 219 -10.96 18.03 4.98
N GLU A 220 -11.98 17.68 5.78
CA GLU A 220 -12.95 18.65 6.29
C GLU A 220 -12.27 19.73 7.12
N ALA A 221 -11.39 19.35 8.06
CA ALA A 221 -10.67 20.29 8.89
C ALA A 221 -9.79 21.25 8.05
N TYR A 222 -9.06 20.75 7.05
CA TYR A 222 -8.30 21.62 6.15
C TYR A 222 -9.19 22.56 5.31
N GLN A 223 -10.35 22.09 4.83
CA GLN A 223 -11.30 22.93 4.11
C GLN A 223 -11.86 24.05 5.01
N LEU A 224 -12.14 23.74 6.28
CA LEU A 224 -12.56 24.73 7.28
C LEU A 224 -11.46 25.77 7.53
N ALA A 225 -10.19 25.34 7.66
CA ALA A 225 -9.06 26.25 7.78
C ALA A 225 -8.92 27.17 6.54
N LEU A 226 -9.04 26.61 5.33
CA LEU A 226 -8.96 27.34 4.06
C LEU A 226 -10.14 28.29 3.82
N SER A 227 -11.28 28.10 4.52
CA SER A 227 -12.41 29.04 4.47
C SER A 227 -12.08 30.41 5.09
N VAL A 228 -11.07 30.45 5.96
CA VAL A 228 -10.57 31.66 6.61
C VAL A 228 -9.22 32.08 6.03
N TRP A 229 -8.28 31.14 5.93
CA TRP A 229 -6.97 31.41 5.37
C TRP A 229 -7.04 31.46 3.86
N THR A 230 -7.27 32.65 3.31
CA THR A 230 -7.25 32.87 1.86
C THR A 230 -5.84 33.18 1.37
N LYS A 231 -5.55 32.91 0.08
CA LYS A 231 -4.24 33.24 -0.51
C LYS A 231 -3.83 34.72 -0.35
N PRO A 232 -4.71 35.72 -0.57
CA PRO A 232 -4.33 37.13 -0.41
C PRO A 232 -4.01 37.55 1.02
N ASP A 233 -4.76 37.02 2.00
CA ASP A 233 -4.70 37.47 3.38
C ASP A 233 -3.68 36.67 4.21
N PHE A 234 -3.55 35.37 3.93
CA PHE A 234 -2.70 34.43 4.68
C PHE A 234 -1.95 33.50 3.71
N PRO A 235 -1.09 34.04 2.82
CA PRO A 235 -0.50 33.26 1.72
C PRO A 235 0.25 32.02 2.22
N GLU A 236 1.03 32.14 3.29
CA GLU A 236 1.84 31.05 3.84
C GLU A 236 0.97 29.96 4.48
N ASN A 237 0.08 30.30 5.42
CA ASN A 237 -0.83 29.34 6.05
C ASN A 237 -1.76 28.66 5.03
N TRP A 238 -2.25 29.41 4.04
CA TRP A 238 -3.02 28.86 2.93
C TRP A 238 -2.19 27.84 2.15
N ALA A 239 -0.94 28.14 1.81
CA ALA A 239 -0.09 27.23 1.04
C ALA A 239 0.31 25.96 1.82
N ILE A 240 0.61 26.08 3.12
CA ILE A 240 0.88 24.93 3.99
C ILE A 240 -0.37 24.04 4.07
N THR A 241 -1.55 24.64 4.21
CA THR A 241 -2.81 23.89 4.28
C THR A 241 -3.16 23.22 2.97
N GLN A 242 -2.94 23.88 1.82
CA GLN A 242 -3.10 23.28 0.50
C GLN A 242 -2.16 22.09 0.30
N TYR A 243 -0.91 22.20 0.73
CA TYR A 243 0.04 21.08 0.68
C TYR A 243 -0.44 19.88 1.50
N ASN A 244 -0.87 20.09 2.74
CA ASN A 244 -1.37 19.02 3.60
C ASN A 244 -2.68 18.42 3.07
N LEU A 245 -3.57 19.25 2.53
CA LEU A 245 -4.78 18.81 1.84
C LEU A 245 -4.45 17.95 0.61
N GLY A 246 -3.40 18.28 -0.14
CA GLY A 246 -2.90 17.45 -1.24
C GLY A 246 -2.43 16.08 -0.77
N ILE A 247 -1.75 15.99 0.38
CA ILE A 247 -1.38 14.71 1.01
C ILE A 247 -2.65 13.92 1.39
N ALA A 248 -3.62 14.59 2.01
CA ALA A 248 -4.89 13.98 2.40
C ALA A 248 -5.61 13.37 1.19
N TYR A 249 -5.76 14.14 0.10
CA TYR A 249 -6.40 13.66 -1.13
C TYR A 249 -5.64 12.52 -1.79
N ARG A 250 -4.31 12.59 -1.87
CA ARG A 250 -3.51 11.51 -2.47
C ARG A 250 -3.68 10.19 -1.70
N ASN A 251 -3.83 10.27 -0.39
CA ASN A 251 -3.98 9.11 0.49
C ASN A 251 -5.44 8.69 0.71
N ARG A 252 -6.41 9.47 0.21
CA ARG A 252 -7.85 9.28 0.43
C ARG A 252 -8.32 7.93 -0.13
N ILE A 253 -8.97 7.16 0.74
CA ILE A 253 -9.47 5.80 0.45
C ILE A 253 -10.85 5.85 -0.21
N ASN A 254 -11.71 6.75 0.25
CA ASN A 254 -13.07 6.91 -0.26
C ASN A 254 -13.10 7.71 -1.58
N GLY A 255 -14.12 7.47 -2.39
CA GLY A 255 -14.32 8.15 -3.68
C GLY A 255 -13.54 7.51 -4.84
N ASP A 256 -13.59 8.15 -6.00
CA ASP A 256 -12.83 7.69 -7.17
C ASP A 256 -11.34 8.04 -7.02
N LYS A 257 -10.47 7.06 -7.23
CA LYS A 257 -9.02 7.21 -7.06
C LYS A 257 -8.41 8.19 -8.07
N ALA A 258 -8.93 8.25 -9.30
CA ALA A 258 -8.43 9.17 -10.31
C ALA A 258 -8.78 10.60 -9.93
N ASP A 259 -10.02 10.84 -9.49
CA ASP A 259 -10.47 12.16 -9.03
C ASP A 259 -9.68 12.64 -7.80
N ASN A 260 -9.44 11.76 -6.83
CA ASN A 260 -8.64 12.07 -5.65
C ASN A 260 -7.20 12.49 -6.02
N LEU A 261 -6.60 11.86 -7.03
CA LEU A 261 -5.27 12.23 -7.51
C LEU A 261 -5.27 13.59 -8.23
N GLU A 262 -6.32 13.93 -8.98
CA GLU A 262 -6.42 15.27 -9.59
C GLU A 262 -6.57 16.35 -8.52
N LEU A 263 -7.38 16.12 -7.47
CA LEU A 263 -7.50 17.04 -6.33
C LEU A 263 -6.16 17.22 -5.60
N ALA A 264 -5.39 16.14 -5.42
CA ALA A 264 -4.06 16.22 -4.84
C ALA A 264 -3.10 17.06 -5.68
N ILE A 265 -3.07 16.83 -6.99
CA ILE A 265 -2.25 17.59 -7.94
C ILE A 265 -2.62 19.07 -7.92
N GLU A 266 -3.91 19.39 -7.95
CA GLU A 266 -4.39 20.78 -7.87
C GLU A 266 -3.94 21.45 -6.57
N ALA A 267 -4.13 20.80 -5.42
CA ALA A 267 -3.74 21.35 -4.12
C ALA A 267 -2.21 21.58 -4.02
N TYR A 268 -1.39 20.67 -4.55
CA TYR A 268 0.07 20.88 -4.63
C TYR A 268 0.46 22.03 -5.56
N GLN A 269 -0.20 22.18 -6.72
CA GLN A 269 0.04 23.30 -7.63
C GLN A 269 -0.37 24.64 -6.99
N LEU A 270 -1.48 24.66 -6.25
CA LEU A 270 -1.91 25.80 -5.46
C LEU A 270 -0.86 26.16 -4.41
N ALA A 271 -0.34 25.19 -3.64
CA ALA A 271 0.72 25.41 -2.66
C ALA A 271 2.01 25.99 -3.31
N LEU A 272 2.42 25.46 -4.46
CA LEU A 272 3.59 25.93 -5.23
C LEU A 272 3.44 27.37 -5.75
N SER A 273 2.22 27.91 -5.81
CA SER A 273 1.98 29.29 -6.22
C SER A 273 2.38 30.33 -5.15
N VAL A 274 2.74 29.87 -3.95
CA VAL A 274 3.28 30.68 -2.84
C VAL A 274 4.63 30.12 -2.37
N ARG A 275 4.73 28.80 -2.20
CA ARG A 275 5.98 28.11 -1.84
C ARG A 275 6.90 28.09 -3.05
N THR A 276 7.63 29.17 -3.30
CA THR A 276 8.58 29.27 -4.42
C THR A 276 9.96 28.77 -4.01
N LYS A 277 10.79 28.35 -4.98
CA LYS A 277 12.17 27.92 -4.69
C LYS A 277 13.02 28.99 -3.97
N PRO A 278 12.99 30.28 -4.34
CA PRO A 278 13.78 31.30 -3.64
C PRO A 278 13.33 31.59 -2.21
N ASP A 279 12.02 31.60 -1.96
CA ASP A 279 11.46 32.05 -0.69
C ASP A 279 11.33 30.90 0.32
N PHE A 280 10.98 29.71 -0.17
CA PHE A 280 10.71 28.51 0.64
C PHE A 280 11.36 27.27 0.00
N PRO A 281 12.70 27.21 -0.11
CA PRO A 281 13.39 26.18 -0.89
C PRO A 281 13.02 24.75 -0.46
N GLU A 282 13.01 24.48 0.85
CA GLU A 282 12.72 23.15 1.39
C GLU A 282 11.25 22.76 1.18
N ASP A 283 10.30 23.63 1.54
CA ASP A 283 8.87 23.38 1.34
C ASP A 283 8.50 23.24 -0.13
N TRP A 284 9.11 24.04 -1.01
CA TRP A 284 8.97 23.92 -2.45
C TRP A 284 9.45 22.54 -2.91
N ALA A 285 10.62 22.08 -2.45
CA ALA A 285 11.15 20.77 -2.81
C ALA A 285 10.29 19.61 -2.27
N ASN A 286 9.78 19.73 -1.04
CA ASN A 286 8.85 18.77 -0.43
C ASN A 286 7.53 18.71 -1.23
N THR A 287 7.04 19.85 -1.70
CA THR A 287 5.82 19.92 -2.52
C THR A 287 6.07 19.32 -3.91
N GLN A 288 7.19 19.62 -4.55
CA GLN A 288 7.59 19.02 -5.84
C GLN A 288 7.74 17.49 -5.74
N TYR A 289 8.36 16.99 -4.68
CA TYR A 289 8.48 15.55 -4.45
C TYR A 289 7.11 14.86 -4.35
N ASN A 290 6.18 15.42 -3.57
CA ASN A 290 4.84 14.85 -3.42
C ASN A 290 4.00 14.98 -4.70
N LEU A 291 4.20 16.06 -5.46
CA LEU A 291 3.61 16.24 -6.78
C LEU A 291 4.14 15.19 -7.77
N GLY A 292 5.44 14.85 -7.72
CA GLY A 292 6.03 13.78 -8.51
C GLY A 292 5.40 12.41 -8.20
N ILE A 293 5.12 12.11 -6.94
CA ILE A 293 4.39 10.89 -6.54
C ILE A 293 2.98 10.90 -7.12
N ALA A 294 2.27 12.02 -7.01
CA ALA A 294 0.92 12.15 -7.54
C ALA A 294 0.89 11.94 -9.07
N TYR A 295 1.82 12.55 -9.82
CA TYR A 295 1.95 12.33 -11.26
C TYR A 295 2.30 10.89 -11.61
N SER A 296 3.22 10.26 -10.87
CA SER A 296 3.60 8.86 -11.12
C SER A 296 2.41 7.90 -10.94
N ASN A 297 1.48 8.23 -10.04
CA ASN A 297 0.30 7.42 -9.75
C ASN A 297 -0.95 7.85 -10.52
N ARG A 298 -0.88 8.97 -11.26
CA ARG A 298 -2.01 9.58 -11.96
C ARG A 298 -2.62 8.64 -13.00
N ILE A 299 -3.91 8.38 -12.86
CA ILE A 299 -4.67 7.45 -13.71
C ILE A 299 -5.14 8.13 -15.00
N ASN A 300 -5.58 9.38 -14.90
CA ASN A 300 -6.06 10.16 -16.02
C ASN A 300 -4.92 10.73 -16.88
N GLY A 301 -5.21 11.00 -18.15
CA GLY A 301 -4.24 11.55 -19.12
C GLY A 301 -3.36 10.48 -19.77
N ASP A 302 -2.39 10.93 -20.58
CA ASP A 302 -1.43 10.03 -21.21
C ASP A 302 -0.38 9.57 -20.19
N LYS A 303 -0.20 8.26 -20.06
CA LYS A 303 0.74 7.68 -19.08
C LYS A 303 2.19 8.10 -19.32
N ALA A 304 2.59 8.31 -20.58
CA ALA A 304 3.95 8.74 -20.88
C ALA A 304 4.16 10.19 -20.44
N ASP A 305 3.19 11.08 -20.69
CA ASP A 305 3.23 12.46 -20.20
C ASP A 305 3.27 12.54 -18.67
N ASN A 306 2.44 11.76 -17.98
CA ASN A 306 2.42 11.72 -16.52
C ASN A 306 3.77 11.30 -15.93
N LEU A 307 4.46 10.33 -16.55
CA LEU A 307 5.80 9.91 -16.12
C LEU A 307 6.87 10.98 -16.37
N GLU A 308 6.79 11.74 -17.47
CA GLU A 308 7.71 12.86 -17.68
C GLU A 308 7.50 13.97 -16.63
N LEU A 309 6.24 14.28 -16.30
CA LEU A 309 5.92 15.23 -15.22
C LEU A 309 6.43 14.77 -13.86
N ALA A 310 6.32 13.47 -13.56
CA ALA A 310 6.87 12.89 -12.33
C ALA A 310 8.39 13.02 -12.26
N ILE A 311 9.08 12.68 -13.35
CA ILE A 311 10.55 12.80 -13.46
C ILE A 311 10.99 14.25 -13.28
N GLU A 312 10.32 15.19 -13.95
CA GLU A 312 10.60 16.63 -13.82
C GLU A 312 10.44 17.09 -12.37
N ALA A 313 9.31 16.75 -11.73
CA ALA A 313 9.04 17.14 -10.34
C ALA A 313 10.07 16.56 -9.35
N TYR A 314 10.50 15.30 -9.53
CA TYR A 314 11.58 14.72 -8.73
C TYR A 314 12.93 15.40 -8.96
N GLN A 315 13.28 15.73 -10.21
CA GLN A 315 14.51 16.47 -10.53
C GLN A 315 14.48 17.89 -9.92
N LEU A 316 13.33 18.56 -9.96
CA LEU A 316 13.12 19.84 -9.28
C LEU A 316 13.34 19.70 -7.77
N ALA A 317 12.76 18.70 -7.13
CA ALA A 317 12.99 18.44 -5.70
C ALA A 317 14.48 18.18 -5.38
N LEU A 318 15.18 17.39 -6.20
CA LEU A 318 16.63 17.11 -6.06
C LEU A 318 17.52 18.34 -6.27
N SER A 319 17.00 19.41 -6.88
CA SER A 319 17.74 20.67 -7.04
C SER A 319 17.85 21.49 -5.75
N VAL A 320 17.20 21.05 -4.67
CA VAL A 320 17.29 21.59 -3.31
C VAL A 320 17.64 20.50 -2.31
N ARG A 321 16.98 19.34 -2.38
CA ARG A 321 17.31 18.18 -1.57
C ARG A 321 18.64 17.61 -2.05
N THR A 322 19.75 18.00 -1.43
CA THR A 322 21.08 17.49 -1.75
C THR A 322 21.47 16.38 -0.76
N LYS A 323 22.42 15.51 -1.14
CA LYS A 323 22.92 14.46 -0.24
C LYS A 323 23.50 15.02 1.08
N PRO A 324 24.30 16.11 1.10
CA PRO A 324 24.83 16.65 2.36
C PRO A 324 23.78 17.29 3.27
N ASP A 325 22.81 18.02 2.70
CA ASP A 325 21.88 18.84 3.48
C ASP A 325 20.64 18.04 3.91
N PHE A 326 20.18 17.13 3.04
CA PHE A 326 18.95 16.36 3.22
C PHE A 326 19.15 14.90 2.80
N PRO A 327 20.05 14.14 3.44
CA PRO A 327 20.49 12.83 2.96
C PRO A 327 19.33 11.86 2.73
N GLU A 328 18.43 11.71 3.71
CA GLU A 328 17.29 10.79 3.62
C GLU A 328 16.28 11.23 2.54
N ASN A 329 15.85 12.49 2.57
CA ASN A 329 14.92 13.05 1.59
C ASN A 329 15.48 12.97 0.16
N TRP A 330 16.77 13.24 -0.02
CA TRP A 330 17.48 13.07 -1.29
C TRP A 330 17.42 11.61 -1.74
N ALA A 331 17.77 10.66 -0.88
CA ALA A 331 17.78 9.24 -1.21
C ALA A 331 16.38 8.68 -1.53
N ASN A 332 15.36 9.04 -0.77
CA ASN A 332 13.97 8.68 -1.07
C ASN A 332 13.50 9.27 -2.41
N THR A 333 13.92 10.50 -2.73
CA THR A 333 13.63 11.12 -4.05
C THR A 333 14.36 10.39 -5.18
N GLN A 334 15.61 9.97 -4.97
CA GLN A 334 16.35 9.15 -5.94
C GLN A 334 15.68 7.79 -6.18
N ASN A 335 15.24 7.10 -5.13
CA ASN A 335 14.52 5.83 -5.29
C ASN A 335 13.24 6.02 -6.14
N ASN A 336 12.44 7.04 -5.87
CA ASN A 336 11.21 7.30 -6.64
C ASN A 336 11.50 7.76 -8.07
N LEU A 337 12.56 8.52 -8.29
CA LEU A 337 13.05 8.85 -9.63
C LEU A 337 13.47 7.59 -10.40
N GLY A 338 14.14 6.64 -9.74
CA GLY A 338 14.47 5.34 -10.30
C GLY A 338 13.23 4.56 -10.73
N ILE A 339 12.19 4.54 -9.90
CA ILE A 339 10.89 3.92 -10.22
C ILE A 339 10.28 4.57 -11.46
N ALA A 340 10.27 5.90 -11.52
CA ALA A 340 9.74 6.62 -12.68
C ALA A 340 10.51 6.27 -13.97
N TYR A 341 11.83 6.13 -13.91
CA TYR A 341 12.64 5.68 -15.05
C TYR A 341 12.37 4.23 -15.46
N ILE A 342 12.15 3.30 -14.51
CA ILE A 342 11.77 1.91 -14.83
C ILE A 342 10.52 1.86 -15.70
N TYR A 343 9.52 2.67 -15.36
CA TYR A 343 8.23 2.68 -16.05
C TYR A 343 8.16 3.67 -17.23
N ARG A 344 9.19 4.50 -17.43
CA ARG A 344 9.22 5.54 -18.46
C ARG A 344 9.07 4.94 -19.86
N ILE A 345 8.03 5.41 -20.57
CA ILE A 345 7.65 4.93 -21.90
C ILE A 345 8.48 5.62 -23.01
N ARG A 346 8.84 6.89 -22.81
CA ARG A 346 9.64 7.68 -23.75
C ARG A 346 11.14 7.42 -23.58
N GLY A 347 11.90 7.72 -24.63
CA GLY A 347 13.34 7.50 -24.66
C GLY A 347 13.73 6.07 -25.00
N ASP A 348 15.03 5.80 -25.00
CA ASP A 348 15.55 4.45 -25.19
C ASP A 348 15.40 3.63 -23.89
N LYS A 349 14.87 2.42 -24.00
CA LYS A 349 14.62 1.55 -22.84
C LYS A 349 15.91 1.19 -22.10
N ALA A 350 17.03 1.04 -22.80
CA ALA A 350 18.29 0.72 -22.16
C ALA A 350 18.81 1.93 -21.37
N ASP A 351 18.71 3.15 -21.91
CA ASP A 351 19.06 4.37 -21.17
C ASP A 351 18.21 4.56 -19.92
N ASN A 352 16.90 4.36 -20.02
CA ASN A 352 15.98 4.46 -18.87
C ASN A 352 16.37 3.47 -17.76
N LEU A 353 16.74 2.23 -18.10
CA LEU A 353 17.21 1.24 -17.13
C LEU A 353 18.52 1.65 -16.46
N GLU A 354 19.47 2.26 -17.20
CA GLU A 354 20.72 2.74 -16.59
C GLU A 354 20.46 3.91 -15.63
N HIS A 355 19.58 4.84 -15.98
CA HIS A 355 19.20 5.93 -15.08
C HIS A 355 18.50 5.42 -13.81
N ALA A 356 17.65 4.39 -13.93
CA ALA A 356 17.04 3.76 -12.77
C ALA A 356 18.09 3.11 -11.84
N ILE A 357 19.00 2.33 -12.41
CA ILE A 357 20.10 1.68 -11.67
C ILE A 357 20.96 2.72 -10.95
N GLU A 358 21.35 3.80 -11.64
CA GLU A 358 22.11 4.90 -11.05
C GLU A 358 21.36 5.54 -9.87
N ALA A 359 20.08 5.85 -10.03
CA ALA A 359 19.26 6.46 -8.98
C ALA A 359 19.11 5.53 -7.76
N TYR A 360 18.90 4.24 -7.95
CA TYR A 360 18.85 3.27 -6.85
C TYR A 360 20.19 3.11 -6.14
N GLN A 361 21.31 3.07 -6.87
CA GLN A 361 22.65 3.04 -6.26
C GLN A 361 22.93 4.31 -5.45
N LEU A 362 22.50 5.48 -5.95
CA LEU A 362 22.57 6.74 -5.21
C LEU A 362 21.74 6.68 -3.93
N ALA A 363 20.51 6.19 -3.98
CA ALA A 363 19.66 6.02 -2.81
C ALA A 363 20.29 5.08 -1.76
N LEU A 364 20.82 3.92 -2.19
CA LEU A 364 21.50 2.95 -1.32
C LEU A 364 22.83 3.46 -0.72
N SER A 365 23.36 4.58 -1.22
CA SER A 365 24.53 5.24 -0.62
C SER A 365 24.23 6.03 0.66
N VAL A 366 22.94 6.10 1.03
CA VAL A 366 22.42 6.72 2.27
C VAL A 366 21.49 5.75 3.00
N LEU A 367 20.57 5.11 2.28
CA LEU A 367 19.69 4.10 2.86
C LEU A 367 20.51 2.85 3.13
N THR A 368 20.86 2.61 4.39
CA THR A 368 21.60 1.41 4.82
C THR A 368 20.65 0.46 5.54
N LYS A 369 20.97 -0.84 5.56
CA LYS A 369 20.17 -1.83 6.29
C LYS A 369 20.01 -1.50 7.79
N PRO A 370 21.04 -1.07 8.54
CA PRO A 370 20.87 -0.75 9.97
C PRO A 370 20.03 0.48 10.24
N ASP A 371 20.15 1.53 9.41
CA ASP A 371 19.52 2.83 9.68
C ASP A 371 18.11 2.91 9.08
N PHE A 372 17.91 2.29 7.90
CA PHE A 372 16.68 2.35 7.12
C PHE A 372 16.33 0.97 6.53
N PRO A 373 16.08 -0.06 7.35
CA PRO A 373 15.97 -1.44 6.88
C PRO A 373 14.93 -1.63 5.77
N GLU A 374 13.74 -1.03 5.93
CA GLU A 374 12.65 -1.15 4.97
C GLU A 374 12.93 -0.41 3.67
N ASN A 375 13.28 0.89 3.72
CA ASN A 375 13.63 1.66 2.52
C ASN A 375 14.82 1.05 1.78
N TRP A 376 15.83 0.55 2.51
CA TRP A 376 16.95 -0.17 1.93
C TRP A 376 16.49 -1.42 1.19
N ALA A 377 15.67 -2.27 1.81
CA ALA A 377 15.19 -3.50 1.18
C ALA A 377 14.29 -3.26 -0.03
N ASN A 378 13.41 -2.26 0.03
CA ASN A 378 12.58 -1.84 -1.10
C ASN A 378 13.44 -1.31 -2.25
N THR A 379 14.49 -0.55 -1.95
CA THR A 379 15.44 -0.06 -2.97
C THR A 379 16.28 -1.21 -3.56
N GLN A 380 16.69 -2.20 -2.76
CA GLN A 380 17.35 -3.41 -3.24
C GLN A 380 16.45 -4.24 -4.16
N TYR A 381 15.17 -4.40 -3.80
CA TYR A 381 14.18 -5.04 -4.66
C TYR A 381 14.08 -4.32 -6.02
N ASN A 382 13.93 -3.00 -6.01
CA ASN A 382 13.84 -2.20 -7.22
C ASN A 382 15.11 -2.31 -8.09
N LEU A 383 16.28 -2.30 -7.45
CA LEU A 383 17.57 -2.49 -8.12
C LEU A 383 17.68 -3.89 -8.73
N GLY A 384 17.22 -4.93 -8.02
CA GLY A 384 17.18 -6.30 -8.53
C GLY A 384 16.29 -6.43 -9.76
N TYR A 385 15.11 -5.78 -9.73
CA TYR A 385 14.23 -5.71 -10.89
C TYR A 385 14.91 -5.00 -12.08
N ALA A 386 15.59 -3.88 -11.83
CA ALA A 386 16.31 -3.13 -12.86
C ALA A 386 17.42 -3.98 -13.50
N TYR A 387 18.26 -4.63 -12.70
CA TYR A 387 19.31 -5.54 -13.19
C TYR A 387 18.75 -6.73 -13.96
N GLY A 388 17.66 -7.34 -13.48
CA GLY A 388 17.01 -8.47 -14.15
C GLY A 388 16.49 -8.12 -15.55
N ASN A 389 16.19 -6.84 -15.79
CA ASN A 389 15.73 -6.31 -17.08
C ASN A 389 16.80 -5.54 -17.86
N ARG A 390 17.99 -5.32 -17.29
CA ARG A 390 19.08 -4.55 -17.89
C ARG A 390 19.51 -5.10 -19.24
N ILE A 391 19.53 -4.22 -20.25
CA ILE A 391 19.84 -4.53 -21.65
C ILE A 391 21.33 -4.40 -21.93
N ARG A 392 22.01 -3.41 -21.33
CA ARG A 392 23.45 -3.19 -21.49
C ARG A 392 24.27 -4.11 -20.60
N GLY A 393 25.52 -4.28 -20.97
CA GLY A 393 26.46 -5.14 -20.25
C GLY A 393 26.28 -6.63 -20.56
N ASN A 394 26.91 -7.46 -19.73
CA ASN A 394 26.89 -8.90 -19.88
C ASN A 394 25.63 -9.48 -19.21
N ARG A 395 24.82 -10.23 -19.98
CA ARG A 395 23.53 -10.76 -19.51
C ARG A 395 23.69 -11.71 -18.30
N PRO A 396 24.59 -12.71 -18.30
CA PRO A 396 24.95 -13.47 -17.11
C PRO A 396 25.22 -12.61 -15.87
N ASP A 397 26.10 -11.62 -15.96
CA ASP A 397 26.50 -10.80 -14.81
C ASP A 397 25.32 -9.97 -14.27
N ASN A 398 24.51 -9.40 -15.16
CA ASN A 398 23.29 -8.66 -14.77
C ASN A 398 22.30 -9.56 -14.00
N LEU A 399 22.18 -10.84 -14.36
CA LEU A 399 21.29 -11.76 -13.66
C LEU A 399 21.81 -12.12 -12.27
N GLU A 400 23.14 -12.23 -12.09
CA GLU A 400 23.72 -12.44 -10.75
C GLU A 400 23.52 -11.21 -9.85
N LEU A 401 23.71 -10.00 -10.38
CA LEU A 401 23.44 -8.76 -9.65
C LEU A 401 21.96 -8.66 -9.24
N ALA A 402 21.04 -9.12 -10.09
CA ALA A 402 19.63 -9.17 -9.77
C ALA A 402 19.31 -10.16 -8.65
N ILE A 403 19.91 -11.35 -8.69
CA ILE A 403 19.76 -12.38 -7.63
C ILE A 403 20.28 -11.85 -6.31
N GLU A 404 21.47 -11.25 -6.31
CA GLU A 404 22.08 -10.66 -5.11
C GLU A 404 21.18 -9.59 -4.50
N ALA A 405 20.71 -8.64 -5.29
CA ALA A 405 19.84 -7.56 -4.81
C ALA A 405 18.50 -8.08 -4.25
N PHE A 406 17.88 -9.08 -4.90
CA PHE A 406 16.67 -9.71 -4.35
C PHE A 406 16.95 -10.50 -3.07
N GLN A 407 18.09 -11.19 -2.97
CA GLN A 407 18.48 -11.88 -1.75
C GLN A 407 18.69 -10.89 -0.59
N LEU A 408 19.33 -9.75 -0.85
CA LEU A 408 19.48 -8.67 0.13
C LEU A 408 18.12 -8.11 0.57
N ALA A 409 17.19 -7.87 -0.36
CA ALA A 409 15.84 -7.42 -0.02
C ALA A 409 15.11 -8.41 0.90
N LEU A 410 15.25 -9.72 0.66
CA LEU A 410 14.65 -10.79 1.47
C LEU A 410 15.26 -10.91 2.88
N GLU A 411 16.35 -10.21 3.20
CA GLU A 411 16.88 -10.18 4.57
C GLU A 411 16.04 -9.30 5.52
N VAL A 412 15.18 -8.44 4.98
CA VAL A 412 14.25 -7.57 5.74
C VAL A 412 12.81 -7.87 5.35
N ILE A 413 12.54 -8.05 4.06
CA ILE A 413 11.22 -8.43 3.56
C ILE A 413 11.03 -9.92 3.85
N THR A 414 10.50 -10.25 5.02
CA THR A 414 10.21 -11.62 5.44
C THR A 414 8.75 -11.98 5.16
N LYS A 415 8.46 -13.28 5.03
CA LYS A 415 7.08 -13.78 4.90
C LYS A 415 6.19 -13.37 6.08
N GLN A 416 6.77 -13.29 7.28
CA GLN A 416 6.03 -13.00 8.51
C GLN A 416 5.64 -11.53 8.59
N ASP A 417 6.57 -10.64 8.27
CA ASP A 417 6.38 -9.20 8.47
C ASP A 417 5.76 -8.55 7.23
N PHE A 418 6.09 -9.05 6.03
CA PHE A 418 5.67 -8.49 4.74
C PHE A 418 5.26 -9.60 3.76
N PRO A 419 4.17 -10.36 4.03
CA PRO A 419 3.82 -11.54 3.25
C PRO A 419 3.65 -11.26 1.75
N GLU A 420 2.96 -10.18 1.38
CA GLU A 420 2.70 -9.83 -0.02
C GLU A 420 3.98 -9.39 -0.75
N ASP A 421 4.75 -8.45 -0.18
CA ASP A 421 6.02 -8.01 -0.77
C ASP A 421 7.02 -9.16 -0.87
N TRP A 422 7.07 -10.05 0.14
CA TRP A 422 7.89 -11.25 0.08
C TRP A 422 7.51 -12.13 -1.11
N ALA A 423 6.22 -12.33 -1.38
CA ALA A 423 5.76 -13.09 -2.54
C ALA A 423 6.12 -12.41 -3.88
N ILE A 424 6.06 -11.07 -3.96
CA ILE A 424 6.52 -10.30 -5.13
C ILE A 424 8.02 -10.54 -5.38
N VAL A 425 8.85 -10.43 -4.34
CA VAL A 425 10.29 -10.62 -4.45
C VAL A 425 10.60 -12.07 -4.84
N GLN A 426 9.93 -13.06 -4.25
CA GLN A 426 10.09 -14.48 -4.60
C GLN A 426 9.69 -14.76 -6.05
N ASN A 427 8.56 -14.23 -6.53
CA ASN A 427 8.15 -14.39 -7.93
C ASN A 427 9.20 -13.81 -8.90
N ASN A 428 9.72 -12.62 -8.60
CA ASN A 428 10.75 -11.99 -9.43
C ASN A 428 12.09 -12.71 -9.36
N LEU A 429 12.47 -13.23 -8.20
CA LEU A 429 13.64 -14.08 -8.05
C LEU A 429 13.49 -15.37 -8.86
N GLY A 430 12.30 -15.98 -8.87
CA GLY A 430 11.96 -17.11 -9.74
C GLY A 430 12.14 -16.78 -11.22
N ASN A 431 11.67 -15.61 -11.65
CA ASN A 431 11.85 -15.10 -13.01
C ASN A 431 13.33 -14.97 -13.39
N VAL A 432 14.17 -14.47 -12.49
CA VAL A 432 15.61 -14.33 -12.73
C VAL A 432 16.31 -15.69 -12.75
N TYR A 433 16.03 -16.59 -11.80
CA TYR A 433 16.59 -17.95 -11.82
C TYR A 433 16.21 -18.73 -13.08
N SER A 434 14.99 -18.54 -13.59
CA SER A 434 14.54 -19.19 -14.83
C SER A 434 15.36 -18.79 -16.06
N LYS A 435 15.93 -17.57 -16.04
CA LYS A 435 16.74 -16.99 -17.12
C LYS A 435 18.25 -17.12 -16.86
N ARG A 436 18.66 -17.55 -15.66
CA ARG A 436 20.05 -17.61 -15.21
C ARG A 436 20.87 -18.55 -16.08
N ILE A 437 21.98 -18.02 -16.61
CA ILE A 437 22.87 -18.72 -17.55
C ILE A 437 24.01 -19.45 -16.82
N LEU A 438 24.52 -18.86 -15.74
CA LEU A 438 25.62 -19.45 -14.97
C LEU A 438 25.13 -20.59 -14.08
N GLY A 439 26.04 -21.53 -13.78
CA GLY A 439 25.76 -22.68 -12.94
C GLY A 439 25.07 -23.83 -13.65
N ASN A 440 24.55 -24.78 -12.87
CA ASN A 440 23.86 -25.95 -13.40
C ASN A 440 22.41 -25.60 -13.76
N SER A 441 22.02 -25.83 -15.02
CA SER A 441 20.66 -25.58 -15.50
C SER A 441 19.57 -26.29 -14.68
N ALA A 442 19.83 -27.51 -14.19
CA ALA A 442 18.89 -28.22 -13.33
C ALA A 442 18.71 -27.55 -11.96
N GLU A 443 19.78 -26.99 -11.39
CA GLU A 443 19.71 -26.26 -10.12
C GLU A 443 19.03 -24.90 -10.30
N ASN A 444 19.32 -24.18 -11.40
CA ASN A 444 18.64 -22.93 -11.72
C ASN A 444 17.12 -23.14 -11.87
N LEU A 445 16.73 -24.23 -12.53
CA LEU A 445 15.32 -24.60 -12.69
C LEU A 445 14.66 -24.95 -11.35
N LYS A 446 15.37 -25.69 -10.49
CA LYS A 446 14.91 -26.04 -9.15
C LYS A 446 14.74 -24.81 -8.27
N ASN A 447 15.70 -23.89 -8.28
CA ASN A 447 15.62 -22.62 -7.55
C ASN A 447 14.47 -21.75 -8.05
N ALA A 448 14.28 -21.66 -9.37
CA ALA A 448 13.16 -20.93 -9.95
C ALA A 448 11.81 -21.50 -9.49
N ILE A 449 11.63 -22.83 -9.57
CA ILE A 449 10.41 -23.50 -9.10
C ILE A 449 10.21 -23.28 -7.60
N ALA A 450 11.26 -23.37 -6.78
CA ALA A 450 11.18 -23.14 -5.34
C ALA A 450 10.74 -21.71 -5.03
N SER A 451 11.30 -20.70 -5.69
CA SER A 451 10.88 -19.31 -5.52
C SER A 451 9.43 -19.07 -5.96
N TYR A 452 8.98 -19.69 -7.04
CA TYR A 452 7.55 -19.62 -7.42
C TYR A 452 6.63 -20.35 -6.43
N GLN A 453 7.08 -21.48 -5.86
CA GLN A 453 6.33 -22.18 -4.82
C GLN A 453 6.21 -21.33 -3.56
N ASN A 454 7.29 -20.67 -3.15
CA ASN A 454 7.27 -19.69 -2.07
C ASN A 454 6.24 -18.58 -2.33
N ALA A 455 6.24 -17.97 -3.52
CA ALA A 455 5.23 -16.96 -3.87
C ALA A 455 3.79 -17.52 -3.81
N SER A 456 3.60 -18.79 -4.18
CA SER A 456 2.29 -19.48 -4.11
C SER A 456 1.81 -19.75 -2.68
N GLU A 457 2.65 -19.55 -1.64
CA GLU A 457 2.20 -19.63 -0.25
C GLU A 457 1.34 -18.44 0.16
N ILE A 458 1.45 -17.32 -0.56
CA ILE A 458 0.68 -16.08 -0.33
C ILE A 458 -0.31 -15.87 -1.47
N TYR A 459 0.14 -15.98 -2.72
CA TYR A 459 -0.73 -15.92 -3.89
C TYR A 459 -1.53 -17.21 -4.01
N THR A 460 -2.59 -17.34 -3.23
CA THR A 460 -3.54 -18.45 -3.34
C THR A 460 -4.56 -18.18 -4.45
N ARG A 461 -5.18 -19.25 -4.96
CA ARG A 461 -6.19 -19.14 -6.01
C ARG A 461 -7.39 -18.30 -5.56
N GLU A 462 -7.71 -18.34 -4.28
CA GLU A 462 -8.86 -17.67 -3.67
C GLU A 462 -8.59 -16.19 -3.39
N ALA A 463 -7.42 -15.86 -2.84
CA ALA A 463 -7.10 -14.49 -2.46
C ALA A 463 -6.51 -13.66 -3.63
N PHE A 464 -5.69 -14.29 -4.47
CA PHE A 464 -4.98 -13.63 -5.57
C PHE A 464 -5.05 -14.47 -6.85
N PRO A 465 -6.23 -14.62 -7.48
CA PRO A 465 -6.44 -15.55 -8.58
C PRO A 465 -5.52 -15.30 -9.78
N GLU A 466 -5.30 -14.04 -10.16
CA GLU A 466 -4.43 -13.68 -11.30
C GLU A 466 -2.96 -13.91 -10.99
N ASP A 467 -2.44 -13.44 -9.85
CA ASP A 467 -1.05 -13.68 -9.44
C ASP A 467 -0.75 -15.17 -9.28
N TRP A 468 -1.69 -15.93 -8.69
CA TRP A 468 -1.58 -17.38 -8.62
C TRP A 468 -1.49 -18.01 -10.01
N ALA A 469 -2.31 -17.55 -10.97
CA ALA A 469 -2.30 -18.03 -12.35
C ALA A 469 -0.99 -17.71 -13.08
N ASP A 470 -0.41 -16.53 -12.85
CA ASP A 470 0.90 -16.13 -13.38
C ASP A 470 1.99 -17.08 -12.87
N VAL A 471 1.98 -17.34 -11.56
CA VAL A 471 2.91 -18.27 -10.92
C VAL A 471 2.73 -19.70 -11.44
N GLN A 472 1.48 -20.18 -11.59
CA GLN A 472 1.21 -21.50 -12.19
C GLN A 472 1.70 -21.58 -13.63
N THR A 473 1.53 -20.51 -14.41
CA THR A 473 2.02 -20.44 -15.80
C THR A 473 3.54 -20.57 -15.84
N ASN A 474 4.24 -19.86 -14.97
CA ASN A 474 5.69 -19.92 -14.89
C ASN A 474 6.19 -21.30 -14.44
N ILE A 475 5.61 -21.88 -13.39
CA ILE A 475 5.93 -23.26 -12.97
C ILE A 475 5.66 -24.24 -14.12
N GLY A 476 4.52 -24.11 -14.80
CA GLY A 476 4.14 -24.97 -15.93
C GLY A 476 5.16 -24.93 -17.06
N LYS A 477 5.60 -23.74 -17.47
CA LYS A 477 6.65 -23.56 -18.49
C LYS A 477 7.96 -24.26 -18.11
N LEU A 478 8.37 -24.15 -16.85
CA LEU A 478 9.59 -24.75 -16.34
C LEU A 478 9.50 -26.28 -16.23
N LEU A 479 8.35 -26.82 -15.81
CA LEU A 479 8.11 -28.26 -15.79
C LEU A 479 8.14 -28.85 -17.21
N VAL A 480 7.54 -28.16 -18.19
CA VAL A 480 7.61 -28.58 -19.60
C VAL A 480 9.04 -28.58 -20.11
N GLN A 481 9.83 -27.55 -19.77
CA GLN A 481 11.26 -27.48 -20.12
C GLN A 481 12.07 -28.62 -19.50
N ARG A 482 11.70 -29.08 -18.30
CA ARG A 482 12.33 -30.23 -17.64
C ARG A 482 11.97 -31.58 -18.26
N GLY A 483 10.92 -31.64 -19.09
CA GLY A 483 10.36 -32.89 -19.62
C GLY A 483 9.15 -33.42 -18.84
N SER A 484 8.74 -32.77 -17.74
CA SER A 484 7.52 -33.11 -16.98
C SER A 484 6.28 -32.53 -17.68
N TRP A 485 6.00 -33.00 -18.89
CA TRP A 485 4.98 -32.39 -19.76
C TRP A 485 3.55 -32.49 -19.20
N TYR A 486 3.18 -33.60 -18.54
CA TYR A 486 1.85 -33.76 -17.95
C TYR A 486 1.63 -32.82 -16.77
N ASP A 487 2.58 -32.74 -15.84
CA ASP A 487 2.51 -31.83 -14.70
C ASP A 487 2.48 -30.37 -15.18
N GLY A 488 3.36 -30.04 -16.14
CA GLY A 488 3.41 -28.71 -16.72
C GLY A 488 2.12 -28.33 -17.45
N LEU A 489 1.54 -29.24 -18.23
CA LEU A 489 0.24 -29.05 -18.87
C LEU A 489 -0.86 -28.80 -17.84
N SER A 490 -0.90 -29.59 -16.76
CA SER A 490 -1.90 -29.42 -15.70
C SER A 490 -1.82 -28.04 -15.06
N ARG A 491 -0.61 -27.53 -14.77
CA ARG A 491 -0.41 -26.18 -14.23
C ARG A 491 -0.87 -25.10 -15.21
N LEU A 492 -0.58 -25.26 -16.49
CA LEU A 492 -1.01 -24.33 -17.53
C LEU A 492 -2.54 -24.34 -17.70
N GLU A 493 -3.19 -25.52 -17.69
CA GLU A 493 -4.65 -25.62 -17.78
C GLU A 493 -5.35 -24.98 -16.57
N GLN A 494 -4.77 -25.12 -15.38
CA GLN A 494 -5.22 -24.44 -14.17
C GLN A 494 -5.14 -22.92 -14.29
N SER A 495 -4.02 -22.37 -14.76
CA SER A 495 -3.88 -20.92 -15.01
C SER A 495 -4.88 -20.42 -16.06
N LEU A 496 -5.07 -21.17 -17.16
CA LEU A 496 -6.03 -20.83 -18.21
C LEU A 496 -7.47 -20.82 -17.70
N ALA A 497 -7.82 -21.66 -16.73
CA ALA A 497 -9.15 -21.65 -16.14
C ALA A 497 -9.44 -20.30 -15.45
N ILE A 498 -8.43 -19.69 -14.82
CA ILE A 498 -8.53 -18.35 -14.24
C ILE A 498 -8.61 -17.30 -15.35
N TYR A 499 -7.67 -17.26 -16.29
CA TYR A 499 -7.68 -16.22 -17.34
C TYR A 499 -8.88 -16.28 -18.29
N ARG A 500 -9.65 -17.38 -18.29
CA ARG A 500 -10.96 -17.43 -18.98
C ARG A 500 -12.04 -16.61 -18.28
N GLN A 501 -11.87 -16.36 -16.99
CA GLN A 501 -12.79 -15.61 -16.13
C GLN A 501 -12.35 -14.14 -15.96
N THR A 502 -11.15 -13.78 -16.41
CA THR A 502 -10.62 -12.42 -16.33
C THR A 502 -10.59 -11.72 -17.69
N GLU A 503 -10.42 -10.40 -17.69
CA GLU A 503 -10.30 -9.59 -18.91
C GLU A 503 -8.87 -9.56 -19.48
N ASN A 504 -7.93 -10.27 -18.84
CA ASN A 504 -6.53 -10.32 -19.23
C ASN A 504 -6.31 -11.24 -20.46
N LEU A 505 -6.65 -10.71 -21.63
CA LEU A 505 -6.56 -11.41 -22.91
C LEU A 505 -5.12 -11.81 -23.27
N GLU A 506 -4.13 -11.03 -22.87
CA GLU A 506 -2.73 -11.32 -23.12
C GLU A 506 -2.27 -12.55 -22.33
N ALA A 507 -2.46 -12.56 -21.01
CA ALA A 507 -2.11 -13.72 -20.18
C ALA A 507 -2.88 -14.99 -20.59
N ARG A 508 -4.14 -14.83 -20.99
CA ARG A 508 -4.94 -15.92 -21.58
C ARG A 508 -4.29 -16.48 -22.85
N ALA A 509 -3.85 -15.63 -23.78
CA ALA A 509 -3.21 -16.05 -25.02
C ALA A 509 -1.87 -16.75 -24.75
N ASP A 510 -1.07 -16.22 -23.83
CA ASP A 510 0.20 -16.80 -23.37
C ASP A 510 0.00 -18.21 -22.81
N ALA A 511 -0.98 -18.40 -21.92
CA ALA A 511 -1.30 -19.72 -21.36
C ALA A 511 -1.72 -20.71 -22.47
N ILE A 512 -2.58 -20.30 -23.40
CA ILE A 512 -3.01 -21.13 -24.54
C ILE A 512 -1.81 -21.49 -25.44
N TYR A 513 -0.94 -20.53 -25.74
CA TYR A 513 0.26 -20.76 -26.53
C TYR A 513 1.18 -21.80 -25.87
N HIS A 514 1.39 -21.71 -24.57
CA HIS A 514 2.20 -22.68 -23.83
C HIS A 514 1.54 -24.07 -23.75
N ILE A 515 0.21 -24.14 -23.63
CA ILE A 515 -0.55 -25.41 -23.76
C ILE A 515 -0.36 -26.01 -25.16
N ALA A 516 -0.45 -25.19 -26.20
CA ALA A 516 -0.26 -25.62 -27.59
C ALA A 516 1.14 -26.23 -27.80
N ARG A 517 2.18 -25.53 -27.31
CA ARG A 517 3.56 -26.01 -27.34
C ARG A 517 3.73 -27.31 -26.58
N THR A 518 3.10 -27.43 -25.40
CA THR A 518 3.17 -28.65 -24.59
C THR A 518 2.52 -29.84 -25.31
N HIS A 519 1.33 -29.64 -25.89
CA HIS A 519 0.69 -30.67 -26.71
C HIS A 519 1.51 -31.04 -27.94
N HIS A 520 2.20 -30.08 -28.58
CA HIS A 520 3.10 -30.37 -29.69
C HIS A 520 4.25 -31.28 -29.25
N LEU A 521 4.90 -30.98 -28.12
CA LEU A 521 5.97 -31.81 -27.56
C LEU A 521 5.49 -33.23 -27.21
N MET A 522 4.24 -33.36 -26.74
CA MET A 522 3.58 -34.64 -26.47
C MET A 522 3.08 -35.37 -27.73
N MET A 523 3.33 -34.84 -28.94
CA MET A 523 2.83 -35.37 -30.22
C MET A 523 1.29 -35.37 -30.36
N ASN A 524 0.59 -34.57 -29.56
CA ASN A 524 -0.85 -34.33 -29.68
C ASN A 524 -1.13 -33.24 -30.73
N LEU A 525 -0.80 -33.52 -31.99
CA LEU A 525 -0.68 -32.53 -33.06
C LEU A 525 -1.99 -31.78 -33.37
N ASP A 526 -3.15 -32.45 -33.26
CA ASP A 526 -4.46 -31.81 -33.47
C ASP A 526 -4.79 -30.78 -32.40
N LYS A 527 -4.56 -31.12 -31.12
CA LYS A 527 -4.76 -30.20 -30.00
C LYS A 527 -3.79 -29.02 -30.10
N ALA A 528 -2.52 -29.30 -30.40
CA ALA A 528 -1.52 -28.25 -30.59
C ALA A 528 -1.94 -27.25 -31.68
N ARG A 529 -2.43 -27.73 -32.82
CA ARG A 529 -2.92 -26.88 -33.92
C ARG A 529 -4.07 -25.98 -33.48
N ILE A 530 -5.05 -26.53 -32.78
CA ILE A 530 -6.22 -25.77 -32.30
C ILE A 530 -5.75 -24.66 -31.36
N HIS A 531 -4.97 -25.00 -30.33
CA HIS A 531 -4.53 -24.02 -29.34
C HIS A 531 -3.60 -22.96 -29.93
N TYR A 532 -2.67 -23.30 -30.84
CA TYR A 532 -1.85 -22.28 -31.50
C TYR A 532 -2.70 -21.27 -32.30
N ARG A 533 -3.76 -21.75 -32.98
CA ARG A 533 -4.68 -20.87 -33.72
C ARG A 533 -5.55 -20.02 -32.80
N ASP A 534 -5.98 -20.57 -31.67
CA ASP A 534 -6.75 -19.83 -30.67
C ASP A 534 -5.90 -18.71 -30.05
N ALA A 535 -4.67 -19.00 -29.63
CA ALA A 535 -3.73 -17.99 -29.14
C ALA A 535 -3.42 -16.94 -30.21
N LEU A 536 -3.17 -17.38 -31.47
CA LEU A 536 -2.92 -16.46 -32.58
C LEU A 536 -4.09 -15.49 -32.81
N ARG A 537 -5.34 -15.96 -32.73
CA ARG A 537 -6.53 -15.11 -32.88
C ARG A 537 -6.60 -14.05 -31.79
N ILE A 538 -6.27 -14.40 -30.54
CA ILE A 538 -6.28 -13.45 -29.44
C ILE A 538 -5.14 -12.43 -29.62
N TYR A 539 -3.91 -12.88 -29.91
CA TYR A 539 -2.79 -11.96 -30.15
C TYR A 539 -3.03 -11.01 -31.33
N ASP A 540 -3.67 -11.48 -32.40
CA ASP A 540 -4.06 -10.64 -33.53
C ASP A 540 -5.09 -9.57 -33.12
N TYR A 541 -6.09 -9.96 -32.33
CA TYR A 541 -7.10 -9.05 -31.78
C TYR A 541 -6.47 -7.95 -30.90
N ILE A 542 -5.55 -8.30 -30.00
CA ILE A 542 -4.84 -7.33 -29.15
C ILE A 542 -3.62 -6.68 -29.83
N LYS A 543 -3.36 -7.00 -31.10
CA LYS A 543 -2.24 -6.51 -31.92
C LYS A 543 -0.85 -6.79 -31.33
N ASN A 544 -0.69 -7.84 -30.52
CA ASN A 544 0.61 -8.25 -29.98
C ASN A 544 1.43 -8.96 -31.07
N GLN A 545 2.34 -8.22 -31.70
CA GLN A 545 3.19 -8.71 -32.78
C GLN A 545 4.14 -9.84 -32.35
N GLU A 546 4.65 -9.79 -31.12
CA GLU A 546 5.53 -10.82 -30.59
C GLU A 546 4.79 -12.16 -30.44
N GLY A 547 3.61 -12.14 -29.83
CA GLY A 547 2.74 -13.32 -29.69
C GLY A 547 2.30 -13.90 -31.04
N ILE A 548 1.97 -13.05 -32.02
CA ILE A 548 1.68 -13.47 -33.40
C ILE A 548 2.87 -14.23 -33.99
N ALA A 549 4.08 -13.67 -33.91
CA ALA A 549 5.28 -14.30 -34.45
C ALA A 549 5.63 -15.61 -33.72
N ALA A 550 5.39 -15.68 -32.41
CA ALA A 550 5.57 -16.89 -31.61
C ALA A 550 4.61 -18.01 -32.04
N CYS A 551 3.31 -17.71 -32.18
CA CYS A 551 2.31 -18.66 -32.67
C CYS A 551 2.64 -19.15 -34.10
N LYS A 552 3.05 -18.25 -34.99
CA LYS A 552 3.47 -18.61 -36.36
C LYS A 552 4.69 -19.51 -36.37
N THR A 553 5.67 -19.24 -35.51
CA THR A 553 6.83 -20.13 -35.31
C THR A 553 6.40 -21.52 -34.83
N GLY A 554 5.48 -21.57 -33.85
CA GLY A 554 4.90 -22.81 -33.34
C GLY A 554 4.14 -23.62 -34.40
N LEU A 555 3.28 -22.95 -35.17
CA LEU A 555 2.54 -23.54 -36.30
C LEU A 555 3.48 -24.05 -37.39
N GLY A 556 4.52 -23.28 -37.74
CA GLY A 556 5.54 -23.69 -38.69
C GLY A 556 6.26 -24.98 -38.25
N ARG A 557 6.69 -25.05 -36.98
CA ARG A 557 7.28 -26.28 -36.42
C ARG A 557 6.30 -27.45 -36.41
N LEU A 558 5.04 -27.21 -36.09
CA LEU A 558 3.98 -28.22 -36.11
C LEU A 558 3.75 -28.76 -37.53
N MET A 559 3.73 -27.90 -38.54
CA MET A 559 3.58 -28.27 -39.95
C MET A 559 4.77 -29.11 -40.45
N ILE A 560 5.99 -28.81 -39.98
CA ILE A 560 7.16 -29.67 -40.23
C ILE A 560 6.92 -31.07 -39.66
N SER A 561 6.44 -31.18 -38.41
CA SER A 561 6.12 -32.48 -37.79
C SER A 561 5.04 -33.26 -38.55
N LEU A 562 4.12 -32.56 -39.22
CA LEU A 562 3.06 -33.14 -40.07
C LEU A 562 3.51 -33.40 -41.52
N GLY A 563 4.71 -32.95 -41.93
CA GLY A 563 5.24 -33.11 -43.29
C GLY A 563 4.81 -32.03 -44.30
N PHE A 564 4.07 -31.00 -43.88
CA PHE A 564 3.64 -29.88 -44.73
C PHE A 564 4.73 -28.80 -44.82
N ILE A 565 5.81 -29.11 -45.56
CA ILE A 565 7.04 -28.29 -45.57
C ILE A 565 6.84 -26.91 -46.20
N ASP A 566 6.03 -26.78 -47.24
CA ASP A 566 5.83 -25.48 -47.91
C ASP A 566 4.96 -24.54 -47.07
N ASP A 567 3.90 -25.05 -46.45
CA ASP A 567 3.08 -24.30 -45.48
C ASP A 567 3.92 -23.88 -44.27
N ALA A 568 4.78 -24.78 -43.77
CA ALA A 568 5.71 -24.45 -42.69
C ALA A 568 6.65 -23.30 -43.06
N ARG A 569 7.16 -23.29 -44.30
CA ARG A 569 8.05 -22.21 -44.76
C ARG A 569 7.31 -20.87 -44.79
N GLN A 570 6.05 -20.86 -45.20
CA GLN A 570 5.24 -19.65 -45.22
C GLN A 570 5.06 -19.06 -43.81
N GLU A 571 4.63 -19.87 -42.83
CA GLU A 571 4.43 -19.42 -41.46
C GLU A 571 5.74 -18.93 -40.81
N LEU A 572 6.85 -19.67 -41.01
CA LEU A 572 8.17 -19.28 -40.49
C LEU A 572 8.69 -17.98 -41.13
N THR A 573 8.42 -17.75 -42.41
CA THR A 573 8.81 -16.51 -43.10
C THR A 573 8.07 -15.31 -42.50
N GLN A 574 6.75 -15.43 -42.31
CA GLN A 574 5.94 -14.38 -41.70
C GLN A 574 6.37 -14.09 -40.26
N ALA A 575 6.70 -15.12 -39.47
CA ALA A 575 7.27 -14.93 -38.14
C ALA A 575 8.63 -14.19 -38.18
N CYS A 576 9.50 -14.56 -39.12
CA CYS A 576 10.81 -13.94 -39.30
C CYS A 576 10.70 -12.46 -39.67
N ASP A 577 9.76 -12.11 -40.57
CA ASP A 577 9.50 -10.72 -40.98
C ASP A 577 9.05 -9.86 -39.79
N ILE A 578 8.22 -10.41 -38.91
CA ILE A 578 7.79 -9.72 -37.69
C ILE A 578 8.98 -9.54 -36.74
N TYR A 579 9.79 -10.57 -36.49
CA TYR A 579 10.96 -10.44 -35.61
C TYR A 579 12.02 -9.47 -36.15
N HIS A 580 12.17 -9.33 -37.48
CA HIS A 580 12.98 -8.28 -38.08
C HIS A 580 12.47 -6.87 -37.72
N LYS A 581 11.16 -6.65 -37.79
CA LYS A 581 10.54 -5.37 -37.38
C LYS A 581 10.74 -5.09 -35.89
N LEU A 582 10.70 -6.15 -35.07
CA LEU A 582 10.94 -6.09 -33.62
C LEU A 582 12.43 -6.01 -33.25
N LYS A 583 13.35 -6.17 -34.21
CA LYS A 583 14.81 -6.23 -34.01
C LYS A 583 15.26 -7.33 -33.03
N ASP A 584 14.54 -8.46 -33.00
CA ASP A 584 14.86 -9.61 -32.13
C ASP A 584 15.78 -10.60 -32.88
N ASN A 585 17.08 -10.30 -32.90
CA ASN A 585 18.08 -11.08 -33.62
C ASN A 585 18.15 -12.55 -33.15
N GLN A 586 17.95 -12.82 -31.86
CA GLN A 586 18.00 -14.19 -31.34
C GLN A 586 16.87 -15.06 -31.92
N LYS A 587 15.66 -14.52 -32.02
CA LYS A 587 14.53 -15.27 -32.61
C LYS A 587 14.64 -15.39 -34.13
N ILE A 588 15.24 -14.39 -34.79
CA ILE A 588 15.58 -14.47 -36.22
C ILE A 588 16.55 -15.63 -36.46
N ASP A 589 17.65 -15.71 -35.71
CA ASP A 589 18.65 -16.76 -35.83
C ASP A 589 18.04 -18.15 -35.59
N ASN A 590 17.18 -18.28 -34.57
CA ASN A 590 16.46 -19.52 -34.29
C ASN A 590 15.60 -19.98 -35.47
N ILE A 591 14.94 -19.07 -36.20
CA ILE A 591 14.15 -19.42 -37.40
C ILE A 591 15.06 -19.77 -38.57
N GLN A 592 16.17 -19.03 -38.75
CA GLN A 592 17.14 -19.33 -39.79
C GLN A 592 17.76 -20.72 -39.62
N GLU A 593 18.03 -21.15 -38.39
CA GLU A 593 18.49 -22.51 -38.10
C GLU A 593 17.47 -23.56 -38.57
N ILE A 594 16.17 -23.33 -38.34
CA ILE A 594 15.10 -24.22 -38.83
C ILE A 594 15.14 -24.30 -40.36
N PHE A 595 15.31 -23.17 -41.06
CA PHE A 595 15.43 -23.18 -42.52
C PHE A 595 16.66 -23.95 -43.00
N GLN A 596 17.81 -23.80 -42.33
CA GLN A 596 19.01 -24.56 -42.65
C GLN A 596 18.81 -26.07 -42.48
N LEU A 597 18.14 -26.50 -41.40
CA LEU A 597 17.81 -27.89 -41.15
C LEU A 597 16.86 -28.47 -42.22
N LEU A 598 15.85 -27.70 -42.63
CA LEU A 598 14.94 -28.09 -43.72
C LEU A 598 15.65 -28.21 -45.07
N ALA A 599 16.59 -27.32 -45.37
CA ALA A 599 17.39 -27.39 -46.59
C ALA A 599 18.29 -28.64 -46.61
N LYS A 600 18.96 -28.95 -45.49
CA LYS A 600 19.78 -30.15 -45.33
C LYS A 600 18.96 -31.44 -45.46
N SER A 601 17.75 -31.48 -44.90
CA SER A 601 16.88 -32.68 -44.99
C SER A 601 16.44 -32.95 -46.44
N LYS A 602 16.13 -31.90 -47.21
CA LYS A 602 15.79 -31.99 -48.64
C LYS A 602 16.97 -32.49 -49.48
N ILE A 603 18.18 -32.01 -49.20
CA ILE A 603 19.41 -32.46 -49.87
C ILE A 603 19.69 -33.95 -49.56
N ASN A 604 19.54 -34.37 -48.30
CA ASN A 604 19.74 -35.77 -47.92
C ASN A 604 18.68 -36.71 -48.52
N LYS A 605 17.43 -36.25 -48.67
CA LYS A 605 16.37 -37.01 -49.35
C LYS A 605 16.66 -37.14 -50.86
N LEU A 606 17.15 -36.08 -51.51
CA LEU A 606 17.57 -36.11 -52.91
C LEU A 606 18.79 -37.01 -53.16
N LYS A 607 19.79 -37.00 -52.26
CA LYS A 607 20.96 -37.91 -52.31
C LYS A 607 20.58 -39.39 -52.12
N LYS A 608 19.57 -39.68 -51.30
CA LYS A 608 19.03 -41.05 -51.15
C LYS A 608 18.20 -41.51 -52.36
N LEU A 609 17.57 -40.57 -53.08
CA LEU A 609 16.81 -40.85 -54.30
C LEU A 609 17.69 -40.96 -55.55
N ASN A 610 18.91 -40.41 -55.53
CA ASN A 610 19.93 -40.55 -56.57
C ASN A 610 21.25 -41.11 -55.99
N PRO A 611 21.37 -42.44 -55.76
CA PRO A 611 22.60 -43.03 -55.24
C PRO A 611 23.79 -43.06 -56.22
N SER A 612 23.60 -42.71 -57.50
CA SER A 612 24.62 -42.86 -58.54
C SER A 612 25.33 -41.55 -58.86
N HIS A 613 26.49 -41.34 -58.24
CA HIS A 613 27.79 -41.14 -58.90
C HIS A 613 28.84 -40.76 -57.84
N SER A 614 29.39 -41.77 -57.18
CA SER A 614 30.69 -41.69 -56.53
C SER A 614 31.44 -43.00 -56.77
N HIS A 615 31.89 -43.20 -58.01
CA HIS A 615 33.09 -43.97 -58.29
C HIS A 615 33.81 -43.27 -59.44
N GLU A 616 35.11 -43.09 -59.20
CA GLU A 616 36.17 -42.44 -60.01
C GLU A 616 36.33 -40.93 -59.85
#